data_AF-A0AAU5V684-F1
#
_entry.id   AF-A0AAU5V684-F1
#
_cell.length_a   1.000
_cell.length_b   1.000
_cell.length_c   1.000
_cell.angle_alpha   90.00
_cell.angle_beta   90.00
_cell.angle_gamma   90.00
#
_symmetry.space_group_name_H-M   'P 1'
#
loop_
_entity.id
_entity.type
_entity.pdbx_description
1 polymer ?
#
loop_
_entity_poly.entity_id
_entity_poly.type
_entity_poly.pdbx_seq_one_letter_code
_entity_poly.pdbx_strand_id
1 'polypeptide(L)'
;MGNGYGAEAIFDPDLVQWVLQPRGQRSKRGPQHFEHSVRQGIRLADYEHVLGEHAGLLKGIFPDGVARLWGATSCETPGHAKAVAIRGQKVGDEVLFYGEGNFIAKARILGLLRSHQLAAAVWGADEDQKAWEHVMALGDIVEFDVPVPAASLLVELVKQKTLRSLTLVSASERRRHLGLLNDLLGEHASQTRRPSEAKRAASVTRMRRDELLHALGTLEAGLPEKQRTRDVSLALLWAIGRSASGESLTPEDVCRNEVGPLLLDFGARDVNFTLEHTFRHLRSTGLWESVGGLQREAARLLRKPLTRAEAIGLLCSSYLQDVDQEELLERVGLAGYGNASGATDGEAGEGENEERPSGRRERRQVSGSRAGRDPRLAEEVKSLYQHQCQICGERLETRFSHYSEAAHIQGVGSPHDGPDDLSNLLCLCPNCHVQFDKLFLFIDEEWNVRKSRDGKFVKALIRSPGHAIDEKCVEYHRGLCGRGAYSIDLN
;
A
#
# COMPACT_ATOMS: atom_id res chain seq x y z
N MET A 1 -22.37 31.19 -26.07
CA MET A 1 -22.73 30.05 -26.94
C MET A 1 -21.44 29.26 -27.12
N GLY A 2 -21.08 28.26 -26.30
CA GLY A 2 -21.89 27.14 -25.82
C GLY A 2 -21.56 25.93 -26.68
N ASN A 3 -20.57 25.12 -26.24
CA ASN A 3 -20.26 23.72 -26.57
C ASN A 3 -18.88 23.44 -25.95
N GLY A 4 -18.68 22.64 -24.91
CA GLY A 4 -19.37 21.43 -24.51
C GLY A 4 -18.34 20.31 -24.34
N TYR A 5 -17.30 20.53 -23.52
CA TYR A 5 -16.44 19.44 -23.02
C TYR A 5 -17.23 18.75 -21.91
N GLY A 6 -18.13 17.87 -22.34
CA GLY A 6 -19.06 17.16 -21.49
C GLY A 6 -18.37 16.05 -20.70
N ALA A 7 -18.68 16.05 -19.40
CA ALA A 7 -18.75 14.93 -18.48
C ALA A 7 -17.55 13.96 -18.46
N GLU A 8 -16.80 13.97 -17.36
CA GLU A 8 -16.22 12.74 -16.83
C GLU A 8 -17.33 11.68 -16.81
N ALA A 9 -17.26 10.73 -17.74
CA ALA A 9 -18.14 9.58 -17.75
C ALA A 9 -17.89 8.85 -16.43
N ILE A 10 -18.87 8.88 -15.53
CA ILE A 10 -18.89 8.08 -14.30
C ILE A 10 -18.55 6.64 -14.71
N PHE A 11 -17.36 6.17 -14.34
CA PHE A 11 -16.93 4.82 -14.63
C PHE A 11 -17.82 3.87 -13.83
N ASP A 12 -18.77 3.25 -14.50
CA ASP A 12 -19.63 2.24 -13.91
C ASP A 12 -19.02 0.84 -14.17
N PRO A 13 -18.44 0.18 -13.16
CA PRO A 13 -17.86 -1.16 -13.32
C PRO A 13 -18.90 -2.21 -13.73
N ASP A 14 -20.20 -1.95 -13.54
CA ASP A 14 -21.28 -2.83 -13.96
C ASP A 14 -21.57 -2.78 -15.47
N LEU A 15 -21.04 -1.78 -16.17
CA LEU A 15 -21.18 -1.60 -17.62
C LEU A 15 -19.95 -2.06 -18.42
N VAL A 16 -18.88 -2.46 -17.75
CA VAL A 16 -17.62 -2.93 -18.37
C VAL A 16 -17.84 -4.26 -19.09
N GLN A 17 -17.41 -4.33 -20.35
CA GLN A 17 -17.47 -5.53 -21.19
C GLN A 17 -16.11 -6.21 -21.27
N TRP A 18 -16.11 -7.47 -21.71
CA TRP A 18 -14.88 -8.17 -22.07
C TRP A 18 -14.68 -8.19 -23.59
N VAL A 19 -13.50 -7.79 -24.02
CA VAL A 19 -13.04 -7.90 -25.41
C VAL A 19 -12.03 -9.05 -25.47
N LEU A 20 -12.48 -10.24 -25.86
CA LEU A 20 -11.63 -11.41 -26.00
C LEU A 20 -10.79 -11.27 -27.28
N GLN A 21 -9.49 -11.07 -27.13
CA GLN A 21 -8.58 -10.69 -28.21
C GLN A 21 -7.55 -11.78 -28.48
N PRO A 22 -7.65 -12.52 -29.61
CA PRO A 22 -6.56 -13.39 -30.04
C PRO A 22 -5.30 -12.57 -30.32
N ARG A 23 -4.16 -12.97 -29.74
CA ARG A 23 -2.83 -12.42 -30.03
C ARG A 23 -2.34 -12.76 -31.45
N GLY A 24 -2.87 -13.84 -32.03
CA GLY A 24 -2.38 -14.42 -33.27
C GLY A 24 -1.25 -15.43 -33.05
N GLN A 25 -1.10 -16.38 -33.99
CA GLN A 25 -0.10 -17.44 -33.92
C GLN A 25 1.30 -16.93 -34.32
N ARG A 26 2.35 -17.71 -34.03
CA ARG A 26 3.74 -17.42 -34.42
C ARG A 26 3.90 -17.20 -35.93
N SER A 27 3.15 -17.95 -36.75
CA SER A 27 3.14 -17.81 -38.21
C SER A 27 2.73 -16.41 -38.68
N LYS A 28 1.89 -15.71 -37.92
CA LYS A 28 1.42 -14.36 -38.21
C LYS A 28 2.10 -13.26 -37.39
N ARG A 29 3.28 -13.57 -36.84
CA ARG A 29 4.07 -12.68 -35.97
C ARG A 29 3.35 -12.13 -34.73
N GLY A 30 2.26 -12.77 -34.31
CA GLY A 30 1.46 -12.34 -33.16
C GLY A 30 2.26 -12.13 -31.87
N PRO A 31 3.22 -13.02 -31.50
CA PRO A 31 3.97 -12.84 -30.26
C PRO A 31 4.94 -11.67 -30.36
N GLN A 32 5.60 -11.49 -31.52
CA GLN A 32 6.49 -10.34 -31.74
C GLN A 32 5.71 -9.02 -31.70
N HIS A 33 4.52 -8.98 -32.28
CA HIS A 33 3.69 -7.77 -32.26
C HIS A 33 3.24 -7.41 -30.85
N PHE A 34 2.92 -8.41 -30.03
CA PHE A 34 2.51 -8.21 -28.63
C PHE A 34 3.68 -7.71 -27.79
N GLU A 35 4.84 -8.32 -27.95
CA GLU A 35 6.08 -7.87 -27.34
C GLU A 35 6.38 -6.41 -27.68
N HIS A 36 6.34 -6.06 -28.98
CA HIS A 36 6.66 -4.73 -29.49
C HIS A 36 5.66 -3.66 -29.02
N SER A 37 4.37 -3.86 -29.29
CA SER A 37 3.36 -2.79 -29.16
C SER A 37 2.58 -2.79 -27.85
N VAL A 38 2.58 -3.89 -27.10
CA VAL A 38 1.83 -4.02 -25.83
C VAL A 38 2.79 -4.09 -24.64
N ARG A 39 3.79 -4.97 -24.67
CA ARG A 39 4.73 -5.11 -23.56
C ARG A 39 5.74 -3.95 -23.51
N GLN A 40 6.52 -3.78 -24.57
CA GLN A 40 7.54 -2.73 -24.68
C GLN A 40 6.92 -1.36 -24.96
N GLY A 41 5.87 -1.34 -25.79
CA GLY A 41 5.25 -0.10 -26.26
C GLY A 41 6.08 0.60 -27.32
N ILE A 42 5.42 1.50 -28.05
CA ILE A 42 6.04 2.28 -29.11
C ILE A 42 6.25 3.72 -28.67
N ARG A 43 7.37 4.33 -29.06
CA ARG A 43 7.58 5.76 -28.82
C ARG A 43 6.81 6.55 -29.85
N LEU A 44 5.86 7.39 -29.43
CA LEU A 44 5.03 8.20 -30.32
C LEU A 44 5.85 9.08 -31.26
N ALA A 45 7.00 9.59 -30.79
CA ALA A 45 7.92 10.40 -31.59
C ALA A 45 8.43 9.69 -32.85
N ASP A 46 8.64 8.37 -32.79
CA ASP A 46 9.13 7.58 -33.93
C ASP A 46 8.05 7.43 -35.02
N TYR A 47 6.79 7.63 -34.64
CA TYR A 47 5.61 7.47 -35.51
C TYR A 47 4.91 8.78 -35.84
N GLU A 48 5.46 9.94 -35.45
CA GLU A 48 4.83 11.26 -35.61
C GLU A 48 4.35 11.52 -37.05
N HIS A 49 5.12 11.04 -38.04
CA HIS A 49 4.83 11.14 -39.47
C HIS A 49 3.57 10.38 -39.93
N VAL A 50 3.04 9.44 -39.13
CA VAL A 50 1.84 8.63 -39.43
C VAL A 50 0.73 8.73 -38.38
N LEU A 51 0.91 9.52 -37.31
CA LEU A 51 -0.13 9.70 -36.27
C LEU A 51 -1.36 10.46 -36.80
N GLY A 52 -1.15 11.41 -37.71
CA GLY A 52 -2.20 12.21 -38.32
C GLY A 52 -3.09 12.91 -37.27
N GLU A 53 -4.40 12.85 -37.47
CA GLU A 53 -5.41 13.44 -36.56
C GLU A 53 -5.40 12.80 -35.14
N HIS A 54 -4.85 11.59 -34.99
CA HIS A 54 -4.82 10.86 -33.73
C HIS A 54 -3.67 11.28 -32.81
N ALA A 55 -2.76 12.15 -33.28
CA ALA A 55 -1.59 12.58 -32.51
C ALA A 55 -1.97 13.24 -31.17
N GLY A 56 -2.97 14.13 -31.18
CA GLY A 56 -3.44 14.80 -29.96
C GLY A 56 -4.05 13.83 -28.95
N LEU A 57 -4.88 12.89 -29.42
CA LEU A 57 -5.49 11.85 -28.58
C LEU A 57 -4.41 10.97 -27.94
N LEU A 58 -3.48 10.45 -28.74
CA LEU A 58 -2.43 9.54 -28.25
C LEU A 58 -1.46 10.24 -27.30
N LYS A 59 -1.09 11.50 -27.55
CA LYS A 59 -0.26 12.28 -26.61
C LYS A 59 -1.00 12.60 -25.32
N GLY A 60 -2.32 12.78 -25.37
CA GLY A 60 -3.15 12.94 -24.18
C GLY A 60 -3.25 11.66 -23.35
N ILE A 61 -3.38 10.51 -23.99
CA ILE A 61 -3.44 9.20 -23.32
C ILE A 61 -2.06 8.77 -22.79
N PHE A 62 -0.99 9.05 -23.53
CA PHE A 62 0.39 8.64 -23.22
C PHE A 62 1.31 9.87 -23.10
N PRO A 63 1.24 10.63 -21.99
CA PRO A 63 2.04 11.84 -21.79
C PRO A 63 3.54 11.56 -21.65
N ASP A 64 3.92 10.33 -21.27
CA ASP A 64 5.31 9.85 -21.25
C ASP A 64 5.88 9.56 -22.66
N GLY A 65 5.02 9.65 -23.68
CA GLY A 65 5.36 9.40 -25.07
C GLY A 65 5.47 7.93 -25.46
N VAL A 66 5.15 6.97 -24.58
CA VAL A 66 5.25 5.53 -24.88
C VAL A 66 3.88 4.88 -24.97
N ALA A 67 3.33 4.83 -26.18
CA ALA A 67 2.01 4.27 -26.43
C ALA A 67 1.98 2.74 -26.42
N ARG A 68 0.97 2.18 -25.74
CA ARG A 68 0.65 0.75 -25.81
C ARG A 68 -0.55 0.55 -26.72
N LEU A 69 -0.35 -0.14 -27.83
CA LEU A 69 -1.35 -0.27 -28.88
C LEU A 69 -1.61 -1.72 -29.24
N TRP A 70 -2.83 -2.04 -29.65
CA TRP A 70 -3.15 -3.30 -30.32
C TRP A 70 -4.13 -3.10 -31.46
N GLY A 71 -3.89 -3.79 -32.58
CA GLY A 71 -4.69 -3.66 -33.79
C GLY A 71 -5.67 -4.81 -34.00
N ALA A 72 -6.72 -4.55 -34.77
CA ALA A 72 -7.58 -5.57 -35.36
C ALA A 72 -7.83 -5.25 -36.84
N THR A 73 -7.70 -6.27 -37.70
CA THR A 73 -8.11 -6.16 -39.10
C THR A 73 -9.63 -6.11 -39.25
N SER A 74 -10.14 -5.45 -40.28
CA SER A 74 -11.58 -5.39 -40.51
C SER A 74 -12.18 -6.72 -40.92
N CYS A 75 -13.49 -6.85 -40.69
CA CYS A 75 -14.29 -7.99 -41.13
C CYS A 75 -15.55 -7.45 -41.80
N GLU A 76 -15.65 -7.65 -43.11
CA GLU A 76 -16.74 -7.12 -43.93
C GLU A 76 -18.03 -7.95 -43.82
N THR A 77 -17.97 -9.14 -43.24
CA THR A 77 -19.14 -10.02 -43.05
C THR A 77 -20.05 -9.48 -41.93
N PRO A 78 -21.28 -9.01 -42.25
CA PRO A 78 -22.22 -8.53 -41.24
C PRO A 78 -22.60 -9.66 -40.27
N GLY A 79 -22.66 -9.37 -38.97
CA GLY A 79 -22.99 -10.34 -37.92
C GLY A 79 -21.83 -11.23 -37.46
N HIS A 80 -20.65 -11.19 -38.09
CA HIS A 80 -19.48 -11.91 -37.60
C HIS A 80 -19.01 -11.36 -36.25
N ALA A 81 -18.60 -12.23 -35.32
CA ALA A 81 -18.23 -11.88 -33.94
C ALA A 81 -17.21 -10.72 -33.87
N LYS A 82 -16.21 -10.74 -34.76
CA LYS A 82 -15.22 -9.66 -34.91
C LYS A 82 -15.81 -8.30 -35.29
N ALA A 83 -16.73 -8.27 -36.25
CA ALA A 83 -17.37 -7.03 -36.69
C ALA A 83 -18.31 -6.47 -35.59
N VAL A 84 -18.97 -7.35 -34.85
CA VAL A 84 -19.76 -6.97 -33.67
C VAL A 84 -18.85 -6.40 -32.57
N ALA A 85 -17.71 -7.05 -32.30
CA ALA A 85 -16.79 -6.62 -31.27
C ALA A 85 -16.16 -5.26 -31.55
N ILE A 86 -15.67 -5.04 -32.78
CA ILE A 86 -15.10 -3.76 -33.21
C ILE A 86 -16.11 -2.61 -33.07
N ARG A 87 -17.39 -2.85 -33.39
CA ARG A 87 -18.44 -1.83 -33.25
C ARG A 87 -18.92 -1.62 -31.81
N GLY A 88 -18.84 -2.65 -30.98
CA GLY A 88 -19.42 -2.67 -29.64
C GLY A 88 -18.46 -2.42 -28.50
N GLN A 89 -17.15 -2.45 -28.75
CA GLN A 89 -16.13 -2.09 -27.74
C GLN A 89 -16.14 -0.59 -27.49
N LYS A 90 -15.88 -0.19 -26.24
CA LYS A 90 -15.80 1.21 -25.81
C LYS A 90 -14.60 1.45 -24.90
N VAL A 91 -14.24 2.72 -24.74
CA VAL A 91 -13.26 3.14 -23.72
C VAL A 91 -13.74 2.68 -22.34
N GLY A 92 -12.83 2.12 -21.56
CA GLY A 92 -13.10 1.51 -20.24
C GLY A 92 -13.35 0.00 -20.27
N ASP A 93 -13.61 -0.62 -21.43
CA ASP A 93 -13.75 -2.07 -21.53
C ASP A 93 -12.42 -2.80 -21.26
N GLU A 94 -12.51 -4.04 -20.78
CA GLU A 94 -11.35 -4.87 -20.46
C GLU A 94 -11.08 -5.87 -21.59
N VAL A 95 -9.86 -5.82 -22.14
CA VAL A 95 -9.34 -6.74 -23.15
C VAL A 95 -8.74 -7.94 -22.45
N LEU A 96 -9.12 -9.17 -22.83
CA LEU A 96 -8.45 -10.41 -22.42
C LEU A 96 -7.69 -10.98 -23.62
N PHE A 97 -6.36 -10.96 -23.54
CA PHE A 97 -5.50 -11.50 -24.59
C PHE A 97 -5.44 -13.02 -24.52
N TYR A 98 -5.69 -13.68 -25.65
CA TYR A 98 -5.66 -15.13 -25.80
C TYR A 98 -4.53 -15.56 -26.74
N GLY A 99 -3.74 -16.55 -26.33
CA GLY A 99 -2.69 -17.17 -27.14
C GLY A 99 -2.44 -18.61 -26.74
N GLU A 100 -2.28 -19.50 -27.73
CA GLU A 100 -1.82 -20.89 -27.53
C GLU A 100 -2.67 -21.67 -26.50
N GLY A 101 -3.99 -21.45 -26.49
CA GLY A 101 -4.91 -22.14 -25.57
C GLY A 101 -5.17 -21.41 -24.25
N ASN A 102 -4.45 -20.31 -23.99
CA ASN A 102 -4.46 -19.64 -22.69
C ASN A 102 -4.83 -18.16 -22.81
N PHE A 103 -5.41 -17.60 -21.76
CA PHE A 103 -5.34 -16.16 -21.53
C PHE A 103 -3.94 -15.82 -21.01
N ILE A 104 -3.34 -14.78 -21.58
CA ILE A 104 -1.94 -14.41 -21.35
C ILE A 104 -1.77 -13.02 -20.74
N ALA A 105 -2.76 -12.14 -20.92
CA ALA A 105 -2.77 -10.81 -20.35
C ALA A 105 -4.18 -10.24 -20.34
N LYS A 106 -4.36 -9.17 -19.57
CA LYS A 106 -5.51 -8.28 -19.64
C LYS A 106 -5.08 -6.82 -19.75
N ALA A 107 -5.93 -5.97 -20.31
CA ALA A 107 -5.69 -4.54 -20.44
C ALA A 107 -7.00 -3.75 -20.45
N ARG A 108 -6.96 -2.46 -20.15
CA ARG A 108 -8.09 -1.53 -20.30
C ARG A 108 -7.97 -0.75 -21.61
N ILE A 109 -9.09 -0.55 -22.31
CA ILE A 109 -9.13 0.33 -23.48
C ILE A 109 -9.16 1.79 -23.01
N LEU A 110 -8.11 2.55 -23.29
CA LEU A 110 -8.02 3.99 -23.02
C LEU A 110 -8.46 4.84 -24.21
N GLY A 111 -8.36 4.30 -25.42
CA GLY A 111 -8.74 5.01 -26.63
C GLY A 111 -9.02 4.04 -27.78
N LEU A 112 -9.92 4.46 -28.67
CA LEU A 112 -10.27 3.74 -29.88
C LEU A 112 -10.08 4.67 -31.06
N LEU A 113 -9.28 4.25 -32.03
CA LEU A 113 -8.98 5.06 -33.20
C LEU A 113 -8.95 4.21 -34.47
N ARG A 114 -9.20 4.87 -35.61
CA ARG A 114 -9.13 4.25 -36.92
C ARG A 114 -7.96 4.83 -37.71
N SER A 115 -6.89 4.06 -37.89
CA SER A 115 -5.72 4.52 -38.66
C SER A 115 -5.00 3.38 -39.35
N HIS A 116 -5.12 3.33 -40.67
CA HIS A 116 -4.40 2.37 -41.50
C HIS A 116 -2.89 2.65 -41.50
N GLN A 117 -2.50 3.93 -41.57
CA GLN A 117 -1.10 4.34 -41.66
C GLN A 117 -0.32 3.98 -40.39
N LEU A 118 -0.89 4.27 -39.22
CA LEU A 118 -0.28 3.91 -37.95
C LEU A 118 -0.18 2.40 -37.79
N ALA A 119 -1.25 1.67 -38.10
CA ALA A 119 -1.26 0.23 -37.95
C ALA A 119 -0.27 -0.48 -38.90
N ALA A 120 -0.15 -0.01 -40.14
CA ALA A 120 0.85 -0.51 -41.09
C ALA A 120 2.28 -0.20 -40.64
N ALA A 121 2.53 0.98 -40.05
CA ALA A 121 3.85 1.33 -39.52
C ALA A 121 4.24 0.50 -38.28
N VAL A 122 3.28 0.14 -37.43
CA VAL A 122 3.53 -0.59 -36.18
C VAL A 122 3.60 -2.10 -36.38
N TRP A 123 2.73 -2.68 -37.22
CA TRP A 123 2.58 -4.14 -37.37
C TRP A 123 2.87 -4.65 -38.80
N GLY A 124 3.15 -3.77 -39.75
CA GLY A 124 3.30 -4.14 -41.16
C GLY A 124 1.97 -4.49 -41.86
N ALA A 125 2.07 -4.98 -43.10
CA ALA A 125 0.93 -5.50 -43.85
C ALA A 125 0.68 -6.98 -43.52
N ASP A 126 -0.58 -7.39 -43.38
CA ASP A 126 -0.95 -8.82 -43.33
C ASP A 126 -0.68 -9.47 -44.71
N GLU A 127 -0.40 -10.78 -44.74
CA GLU A 127 -0.10 -11.54 -45.98
C GLU A 127 -1.26 -11.45 -47.01
N ASP A 128 -2.47 -11.14 -46.54
CA ASP A 128 -3.70 -10.97 -47.33
C ASP A 128 -3.99 -9.50 -47.75
N GLN A 129 -3.07 -8.54 -47.54
CA GLN A 129 -3.31 -7.08 -47.73
C GLN A 129 -4.51 -6.51 -46.96
N LYS A 130 -5.02 -7.21 -45.94
CA LYS A 130 -6.14 -6.71 -45.12
C LYS A 130 -5.67 -5.56 -44.24
N ALA A 131 -6.34 -4.42 -44.36
CA ALA A 131 -6.03 -3.22 -43.59
C ALA A 131 -6.27 -3.47 -42.10
N TRP A 132 -5.19 -3.48 -41.31
CA TRP A 132 -5.27 -3.14 -39.90
C TRP A 132 -5.74 -1.70 -39.84
N GLU A 133 -6.96 -1.47 -39.40
CA GLU A 133 -7.49 -0.10 -39.34
C GLU A 133 -8.08 0.23 -37.99
N HIS A 134 -8.48 -0.75 -37.19
CA HIS A 134 -8.98 -0.52 -35.84
C HIS A 134 -7.85 -0.68 -34.82
N VAL A 135 -7.56 0.37 -34.06
CA VAL A 135 -6.49 0.42 -33.08
C VAL A 135 -7.06 0.73 -31.71
N MET A 136 -6.69 -0.08 -30.73
CA MET A 136 -6.95 0.15 -29.31
C MET A 136 -5.69 0.74 -28.68
N ALA A 137 -5.83 1.89 -28.03
CA ALA A 137 -4.87 2.38 -27.06
C ALA A 137 -5.15 1.72 -25.71
N LEU A 138 -4.13 1.13 -25.11
CA LEU A 138 -4.26 0.24 -23.95
C LEU A 138 -3.58 0.82 -22.72
N GLY A 139 -4.21 0.62 -21.57
CA GLY A 139 -3.70 0.93 -20.24
C GLY A 139 -3.90 -0.24 -19.29
N ASP A 140 -3.45 -0.10 -18.05
CA ASP A 140 -3.65 -1.10 -16.99
C ASP A 140 -3.31 -2.54 -17.43
N ILE A 141 -2.23 -2.69 -18.21
CA ILE A 141 -1.85 -3.98 -18.79
C ILE A 141 -1.28 -4.87 -17.70
N VAL A 142 -1.90 -6.03 -17.51
CA VAL A 142 -1.46 -7.06 -16.57
C VAL A 142 -1.24 -8.36 -17.34
N GLU A 143 0.01 -8.80 -17.44
CA GLU A 143 0.33 -10.12 -17.96
C GLU A 143 0.17 -11.18 -16.87
N PHE A 144 -0.31 -12.36 -17.26
CA PHE A 144 -0.46 -13.48 -16.33
C PHE A 144 0.85 -14.26 -16.28
N ASP A 145 1.47 -14.33 -15.09
CA ASP A 145 2.74 -15.03 -14.87
C ASP A 145 2.65 -16.53 -15.18
N VAL A 146 1.44 -17.10 -15.03
CA VAL A 146 1.11 -18.46 -15.46
C VAL A 146 0.02 -18.38 -16.53
N PRO A 147 0.20 -19.00 -17.71
CA PRO A 147 -0.83 -19.02 -18.75
C PRO A 147 -2.12 -19.62 -18.20
N VAL A 148 -3.23 -18.89 -18.29
CA VAL A 148 -4.53 -19.29 -17.75
C VAL A 148 -5.28 -20.11 -18.80
N PRO A 149 -5.54 -21.41 -18.61
CA PRO A 149 -6.24 -22.24 -19.58
C PRO A 149 -7.61 -21.66 -19.89
N ALA A 150 -7.80 -21.24 -21.14
CA ALA A 150 -8.99 -20.50 -21.52
C ALA A 150 -10.19 -21.41 -21.79
N ALA A 151 -9.96 -22.72 -21.98
CA ALA A 151 -10.96 -23.64 -22.52
C ALA A 151 -12.27 -23.65 -21.71
N SER A 152 -12.21 -23.72 -20.39
CA SER A 152 -13.40 -23.78 -19.52
C SER A 152 -14.22 -22.50 -19.63
N LEU A 153 -13.57 -21.33 -19.61
CA LEU A 153 -14.24 -20.05 -19.74
C LEU A 153 -14.76 -19.82 -21.16
N LEU A 154 -14.01 -20.20 -22.19
CA LEU A 154 -14.42 -20.07 -23.59
C LEU A 154 -15.61 -20.98 -23.95
N VAL A 155 -15.71 -22.17 -23.35
CA VAL A 155 -16.88 -23.04 -23.51
C VAL A 155 -18.13 -22.34 -22.96
N GLU A 156 -18.03 -21.63 -21.84
CA GLU A 156 -19.18 -20.88 -21.33
C GLU A 156 -19.52 -19.66 -22.18
N LEU A 157 -18.51 -18.84 -22.50
CA LEU A 157 -18.71 -17.54 -23.15
C LEU A 157 -19.00 -17.63 -24.65
N VAL A 158 -18.34 -18.56 -25.36
CA VAL A 158 -18.38 -18.63 -26.84
C VAL A 158 -18.69 -20.03 -27.36
N LYS A 159 -19.03 -20.98 -26.48
CA LYS A 159 -19.38 -22.37 -26.83
C LYS A 159 -18.32 -23.09 -27.66
N GLN A 160 -17.05 -22.68 -27.50
CA GLN A 160 -15.89 -23.24 -28.19
C GLN A 160 -14.72 -23.36 -27.20
N LYS A 161 -13.83 -24.33 -27.40
CA LYS A 161 -12.62 -24.51 -26.56
C LYS A 161 -11.48 -23.54 -26.92
N THR A 162 -11.57 -22.89 -28.07
CA THR A 162 -10.51 -22.04 -28.62
C THR A 162 -11.10 -20.75 -29.18
N LEU A 163 -10.41 -19.64 -28.99
CA LEU A 163 -10.83 -18.35 -29.53
C LEU A 163 -10.23 -18.12 -30.91
N ARG A 164 -11.08 -18.02 -31.94
CA ARG A 164 -10.66 -17.89 -33.34
C ARG A 164 -10.68 -16.46 -33.88
N SER A 165 -11.50 -15.60 -33.28
CA SER A 165 -11.64 -14.20 -33.67
C SER A 165 -11.82 -13.32 -32.44
N LEU A 166 -11.60 -12.03 -32.62
CA LEU A 166 -12.00 -11.01 -31.66
C LEU A 166 -13.50 -11.17 -31.34
N THR A 167 -13.84 -11.20 -30.06
CA THR A 167 -15.21 -11.44 -29.60
C THR A 167 -15.53 -10.54 -28.43
N LEU A 168 -16.72 -9.94 -28.45
CA LEU A 168 -17.22 -9.10 -27.38
C LEU A 168 -18.17 -9.90 -26.49
N VAL A 169 -17.97 -9.78 -25.19
CA VAL A 169 -18.77 -10.39 -24.15
C VAL A 169 -19.44 -9.27 -23.38
N SER A 170 -20.77 -9.32 -23.27
CA SER A 170 -21.55 -8.27 -22.62
C SER A 170 -21.19 -8.13 -21.13
N ALA A 171 -21.48 -6.98 -20.54
CA ALA A 171 -21.21 -6.75 -19.13
C ALA A 171 -21.96 -7.73 -18.20
N SER A 172 -23.16 -8.19 -18.61
CA SER A 172 -23.93 -9.19 -17.86
C SER A 172 -23.35 -10.61 -17.96
N GLU A 173 -22.83 -10.99 -19.12
CA GLU A 173 -22.10 -12.26 -19.30
C GLU A 173 -20.76 -12.25 -18.55
N ARG A 174 -20.01 -11.13 -18.63
CA ARG A 174 -18.78 -10.93 -17.87
C ARG A 174 -19.03 -11.09 -16.37
N ARG A 175 -20.02 -10.41 -15.80
CA ARG A 175 -20.32 -10.50 -14.35
C ARG A 175 -20.65 -11.92 -13.91
N ARG A 176 -21.42 -12.67 -14.71
CA ARG A 176 -21.75 -14.08 -14.40
C ARG A 176 -20.52 -14.99 -14.36
N HIS A 177 -19.50 -14.70 -15.17
CA HIS A 177 -18.33 -15.56 -15.31
C HIS A 177 -17.04 -14.96 -14.71
N LEU A 178 -17.14 -13.82 -14.03
CA LEU A 178 -16.01 -13.17 -13.35
C LEU A 178 -15.43 -14.09 -12.27
N GLY A 179 -16.29 -14.78 -11.52
CA GLY A 179 -15.89 -15.78 -10.53
C GLY A 179 -15.06 -16.91 -11.15
N LEU A 180 -15.52 -17.48 -12.27
CA LEU A 180 -14.80 -18.55 -12.97
C LEU A 180 -13.42 -18.10 -13.48
N LEU A 181 -13.28 -16.88 -14.01
CA LEU A 181 -11.97 -16.35 -14.38
C LEU A 181 -11.05 -16.18 -13.16
N ASN A 182 -11.60 -15.67 -12.04
CA ASN A 182 -10.85 -15.51 -10.79
C ASN A 182 -10.42 -16.87 -10.20
N ASP A 183 -11.28 -17.89 -10.29
CA ASP A 183 -10.97 -19.26 -9.86
C ASP A 183 -9.84 -19.84 -10.71
N LEU A 184 -9.90 -19.67 -12.04
CA LEU A 184 -8.82 -20.10 -12.93
C LEU A 184 -7.50 -19.38 -12.63
N LEU A 185 -7.55 -18.09 -12.27
CA LEU A 185 -6.36 -17.35 -11.82
C LEU A 185 -5.82 -17.88 -10.47
N GLY A 186 -6.70 -18.34 -9.57
CA GLY A 186 -6.35 -18.88 -8.24
C GLY A 186 -5.90 -20.36 -8.22
N GLU A 187 -6.47 -21.21 -9.06
CA GLU A 187 -6.10 -22.63 -9.19
C GLU A 187 -4.67 -22.79 -9.74
N HIS A 188 -4.25 -21.91 -10.65
CA HIS A 188 -2.88 -21.92 -11.17
C HIS A 188 -1.83 -21.40 -10.19
N ALA A 189 -2.20 -20.49 -9.28
CA ALA A 189 -1.35 -20.12 -8.15
C ALA A 189 -1.18 -21.29 -7.14
N SER A 190 -2.15 -22.20 -7.10
CA SER A 190 -2.15 -23.36 -6.18
C SER A 190 -1.36 -24.57 -6.70
N GLN A 191 -1.17 -24.68 -8.03
CA GLN A 191 -0.49 -25.84 -8.65
C GLN A 191 1.05 -25.82 -8.53
N THR A 192 1.66 -24.73 -8.06
CA THR A 192 3.10 -24.64 -7.79
C THR A 192 3.50 -24.97 -6.35
N ARG A 193 2.54 -25.27 -5.46
CA ARG A 193 2.83 -25.72 -4.08
C ARG A 193 2.59 -27.23 -3.93
N ARG A 194 3.60 -27.93 -3.43
CA ARG A 194 3.60 -29.38 -3.20
C ARG A 194 2.39 -29.82 -2.35
N PRO A 195 1.77 -30.98 -2.63
CA PRO A 195 0.55 -31.42 -1.98
C PRO A 195 0.83 -32.02 -0.60
N SER A 196 0.89 -31.18 0.44
CA SER A 196 0.71 -31.65 1.82
C SER A 196 -0.16 -30.74 2.70
N GLU A 197 -0.65 -29.61 2.20
CA GLU A 197 -1.47 -28.67 2.98
C GLU A 197 -2.93 -28.57 2.52
N ALA A 198 -3.32 -29.29 1.46
CA ALA A 198 -4.62 -29.20 0.79
C ALA A 198 -5.84 -29.76 1.57
N LYS A 199 -5.73 -30.00 2.88
CA LYS A 199 -6.86 -30.48 3.71
C LYS A 199 -7.37 -29.48 4.75
N ARG A 200 -7.15 -28.17 4.56
CA ARG A 200 -7.58 -27.15 5.52
C ARG A 200 -8.28 -25.90 4.95
N ALA A 201 -8.82 -25.96 3.73
CA ALA A 201 -9.54 -24.82 3.13
C ALA A 201 -10.99 -25.17 2.78
N ALA A 202 -11.85 -25.11 3.79
CA ALA A 202 -13.29 -24.84 3.65
C ALA A 202 -13.75 -24.06 4.89
N SER A 203 -13.20 -22.86 5.03
CA SER A 203 -13.66 -21.79 5.91
C SER A 203 -13.15 -20.50 5.29
N VAL A 204 -13.97 -19.45 5.22
CA VAL A 204 -13.50 -18.08 4.94
C VAL A 204 -12.41 -17.81 5.97
N THR A 205 -11.15 -17.94 5.57
CA THR A 205 -10.04 -17.90 6.53
C THR A 205 -9.79 -16.43 6.82
N ARG A 206 -10.41 -15.96 7.89
CA ARG A 206 -10.23 -14.63 8.44
C ARG A 206 -8.74 -14.45 8.75
N MET A 207 -8.09 -13.48 8.09
CA MET A 207 -6.70 -13.12 8.40
C MET A 207 -6.56 -12.90 9.91
N ARG A 208 -5.59 -13.57 10.52
CA ARG A 208 -5.29 -13.43 11.95
C ARG A 208 -4.26 -12.34 12.19
N ARG A 209 -4.14 -11.86 13.44
CA ARG A 209 -3.19 -10.80 13.82
C ARG A 209 -1.74 -11.23 13.55
N ASP A 210 -1.40 -12.48 13.88
CA ASP A 210 -0.08 -13.09 13.62
C ASP A 210 0.27 -13.07 12.13
N GLU A 211 -0.69 -13.42 11.27
CA GLU A 211 -0.49 -13.45 9.81
C GLU A 211 -0.25 -12.04 9.25
N LEU A 212 -1.00 -11.05 9.73
CA LEU A 212 -0.82 -9.64 9.34
C LEU A 212 0.57 -9.13 9.73
N LEU A 213 0.95 -9.28 11.01
CA LEU A 213 2.23 -8.78 11.51
C LEU A 213 3.42 -9.51 10.86
N HIS A 214 3.28 -10.82 10.61
CA HIS A 214 4.28 -11.57 9.87
C HIS A 214 4.44 -11.08 8.43
N ALA A 215 3.34 -10.82 7.73
CA ALA A 215 3.39 -10.28 6.36
C ALA A 215 4.03 -8.88 6.32
N LEU A 216 3.76 -8.02 7.31
CA LEU A 216 4.40 -6.72 7.44
C LEU A 216 5.90 -6.82 7.77
N GLY A 217 6.33 -7.84 8.52
CA GLY A 217 7.74 -8.04 8.84
C GLY A 217 8.54 -8.70 7.71
N THR A 218 7.88 -9.42 6.81
CA THR A 218 8.51 -10.20 5.73
C THR A 218 8.33 -9.56 4.35
N LEU A 219 8.14 -8.24 4.26
CA LEU A 219 7.92 -7.56 2.97
C LEU A 219 9.04 -7.79 1.95
N GLU A 220 10.24 -8.12 2.43
CA GLU A 220 11.44 -8.36 1.59
C GLU A 220 11.49 -9.79 1.02
N ALA A 221 10.71 -10.72 1.54
CA ALA A 221 10.74 -12.13 1.16
C ALA A 221 10.21 -12.33 -0.27
N GLY A 222 11.10 -12.21 -1.27
CA GLY A 222 10.78 -12.36 -2.68
C GLY A 222 11.26 -11.21 -3.58
N LEU A 223 11.85 -10.15 -3.00
CA LEU A 223 12.42 -9.04 -3.75
C LEU A 223 13.95 -9.21 -3.90
N PRO A 224 14.53 -8.89 -5.07
CA PRO A 224 15.98 -8.70 -5.20
C PRO A 224 16.48 -7.72 -4.14
N GLU A 225 17.65 -7.99 -3.56
CA GLU A 225 18.28 -7.29 -2.41
C GLU A 225 18.42 -5.75 -2.55
N LYS A 226 18.18 -5.19 -3.75
CA LYS A 226 18.18 -3.75 -4.06
C LYS A 226 16.80 -3.17 -4.38
N GLN A 227 15.76 -4.00 -4.46
CA GLN A 227 14.37 -3.65 -4.77
C GLN A 227 13.56 -3.48 -3.48
N ARG A 228 13.82 -2.37 -2.79
CA ARG A 228 12.91 -1.51 -2.02
C ARG A 228 11.64 -2.11 -1.41
N THR A 229 11.80 -2.47 -0.16
CA THR A 229 10.73 -2.57 0.86
C THR A 229 10.27 -1.19 1.36
N ARG A 230 11.12 -0.16 1.26
CA ARG A 230 10.81 1.23 1.64
C ARG A 230 9.53 1.77 1.02
N ASP A 231 9.43 1.75 -0.31
CA ASP A 231 8.35 2.40 -1.05
C ASP A 231 6.99 1.72 -0.75
N VAL A 232 7.02 0.41 -0.51
CA VAL A 232 5.87 -0.40 -0.11
C VAL A 232 5.47 -0.06 1.33
N SER A 233 6.44 0.07 2.24
CA SER A 233 6.21 0.47 3.63
C SER A 233 5.63 1.87 3.75
N LEU A 234 6.04 2.82 2.89
CA LEU A 234 5.45 4.16 2.83
C LEU A 234 3.97 4.12 2.45
N ALA A 235 3.63 3.35 1.41
CA ALA A 235 2.24 3.18 0.99
C ALA A 235 1.38 2.44 2.05
N LEU A 236 1.97 1.48 2.77
CA LEU A 236 1.31 0.80 3.89
C LEU A 236 1.07 1.75 5.07
N LEU A 237 2.04 2.59 5.44
CA LEU A 237 1.85 3.63 6.47
C LEU A 237 0.77 4.62 6.10
N TRP A 238 0.75 5.10 4.85
CA TRP A 238 -0.33 5.92 4.31
C TRP A 238 -1.70 5.24 4.46
N ALA A 239 -1.80 3.97 4.10
CA ALA A 239 -3.06 3.24 4.20
C ALA A 239 -3.49 2.96 5.65
N ILE A 240 -2.53 2.74 6.56
CA ILE A 240 -2.78 2.64 8.01
C ILE A 240 -3.33 3.97 8.53
N GLY A 241 -2.76 5.10 8.10
CA GLY A 241 -3.23 6.45 8.43
C GLY A 241 -4.67 6.68 8.01
N ARG A 242 -5.01 6.44 6.75
CA ARG A 242 -6.40 6.54 6.27
C ARG A 242 -7.34 5.62 7.03
N SER A 243 -6.91 4.38 7.28
CA SER A 243 -7.73 3.43 8.04
C SER A 243 -7.93 3.86 9.50
N ALA A 244 -6.99 4.58 10.11
CA ALA A 244 -7.14 5.17 11.44
C ALA A 244 -8.17 6.32 11.43
N SER A 245 -8.23 7.10 10.36
CA SER A 245 -9.26 8.12 10.13
C SER A 245 -10.63 7.56 9.72
N GLY A 246 -10.76 6.24 9.55
CA GLY A 246 -12.01 5.56 9.22
C GLY A 246 -12.20 5.21 7.74
N GLU A 247 -11.26 5.60 6.88
CA GLU A 247 -11.27 5.35 5.44
C GLU A 247 -10.36 4.16 5.08
N SER A 248 -10.95 2.98 4.82
CA SER A 248 -10.15 1.77 4.57
C SER A 248 -9.91 1.45 3.08
N LEU A 249 -10.72 2.01 2.19
CA LEU A 249 -10.59 1.85 0.74
C LEU A 249 -10.57 3.23 0.10
N THR A 250 -9.71 3.42 -0.88
CA THR A 250 -9.50 4.70 -1.54
C THR A 250 -9.29 4.44 -3.01
N PRO A 251 -10.01 5.12 -3.93
CA PRO A 251 -9.82 4.95 -5.36
C PRO A 251 -8.33 4.99 -5.75
N GLU A 252 -7.92 4.09 -6.63
CA GLU A 252 -6.50 3.89 -6.97
C GLU A 252 -5.83 5.17 -7.51
N ASP A 253 -6.56 6.04 -8.19
CA ASP A 253 -6.10 7.34 -8.66
C ASP A 253 -5.77 8.30 -7.50
N VAL A 254 -6.66 8.40 -6.51
CA VAL A 254 -6.42 9.19 -5.29
C VAL A 254 -5.24 8.63 -4.51
N CYS A 255 -5.18 7.31 -4.38
CA CYS A 255 -4.06 6.63 -3.73
C CYS A 255 -2.73 6.95 -4.42
N ARG A 256 -2.67 6.88 -5.76
CA ARG A 256 -1.47 7.24 -6.54
C ARG A 256 -1.07 8.70 -6.36
N ASN A 257 -2.05 9.61 -6.33
CA ASN A 257 -1.80 11.04 -6.17
C ASN A 257 -1.28 11.41 -4.79
N GLU A 258 -1.70 10.72 -3.74
CA GLU A 258 -1.25 10.97 -2.37
C GLU A 258 0.05 10.22 -2.03
N VAL A 259 0.22 8.98 -2.51
CA VAL A 259 1.43 8.18 -2.29
C VAL A 259 2.60 8.68 -3.15
N GLY A 260 2.34 9.18 -4.35
CA GLY A 260 3.37 9.71 -5.26
C GLY A 260 4.35 10.69 -4.62
N PRO A 261 3.87 11.79 -4.01
CA PRO A 261 4.72 12.74 -3.29
C PRO A 261 5.49 12.10 -2.12
N LEU A 262 4.89 11.16 -1.37
CA LEU A 262 5.59 10.45 -0.30
C LEU A 262 6.78 9.64 -0.83
N LEU A 263 6.63 9.00 -2.00
CA LEU A 263 7.72 8.26 -2.63
C LEU A 263 8.82 9.18 -3.18
N LEU A 264 8.47 10.40 -3.60
CA LEU A 264 9.47 11.37 -4.04
C LEU A 264 10.32 11.90 -2.87
N ASP A 265 9.67 12.18 -1.74
CA ASP A 265 10.31 12.82 -0.60
C ASP A 265 11.02 11.80 0.31
N PHE A 266 10.37 10.66 0.57
CA PHE A 266 10.83 9.64 1.52
C PHE A 266 11.15 8.29 0.87
N GLY A 267 10.71 8.07 -0.36
CA GLY A 267 11.02 6.84 -1.08
C GLY A 267 12.50 6.73 -1.37
N ALA A 268 12.93 5.55 -1.78
CA ALA A 268 14.35 5.37 -2.05
C ALA A 268 14.74 6.17 -3.35
N ARG A 269 16.01 6.49 -3.59
CA ARG A 269 16.44 7.36 -4.72
C ARG A 269 16.83 6.65 -6.05
N ASP A 270 16.08 5.65 -6.49
CA ASP A 270 16.43 4.79 -7.64
C ASP A 270 15.51 5.21 -8.76
N VAL A 271 16.15 5.73 -9.78
CA VAL A 271 15.55 6.31 -10.98
C VAL A 271 14.69 5.32 -11.77
N ASN A 272 14.75 4.02 -11.49
CA ASN A 272 13.95 3.01 -12.18
C ASN A 272 12.67 2.58 -11.46
N PHE A 273 12.46 3.01 -10.21
CA PHE A 273 11.28 2.59 -9.45
C PHE A 273 10.09 3.50 -9.73
N THR A 274 9.03 2.93 -10.30
CA THR A 274 7.79 3.65 -10.63
C THR A 274 6.71 3.32 -9.61
N LEU A 275 5.73 4.22 -9.44
CA LEU A 275 4.51 3.97 -8.65
C LEU A 275 3.86 2.64 -9.02
N GLU A 276 3.86 2.28 -10.31
CA GLU A 276 3.30 1.02 -10.79
C GLU A 276 3.99 -0.21 -10.17
N HIS A 277 5.31 -0.15 -9.98
CA HIS A 277 6.05 -1.21 -9.33
C HIS A 277 5.67 -1.33 -7.85
N THR A 278 5.54 -0.20 -7.14
CA THR A 278 5.07 -0.16 -5.74
C THR A 278 3.71 -0.85 -5.60
N PHE A 279 2.74 -0.46 -6.43
CA PHE A 279 1.39 -0.99 -6.36
C PHE A 279 1.30 -2.46 -6.78
N ARG A 280 2.12 -2.90 -7.74
CA ARG A 280 2.25 -4.32 -8.06
C ARG A 280 2.74 -5.12 -6.85
N HIS A 281 3.78 -4.64 -6.17
CA HIS A 281 4.32 -5.34 -5.00
C HIS A 281 3.33 -5.34 -3.84
N LEU A 282 2.67 -4.21 -3.56
CA LEU A 282 1.60 -4.13 -2.56
C LEU A 282 0.53 -5.19 -2.79
N ARG A 283 0.09 -5.38 -4.05
CA ARG A 283 -0.89 -6.41 -4.41
C ARG A 283 -0.38 -7.83 -4.18
N SER A 284 0.92 -8.09 -4.32
CA SER A 284 1.51 -9.41 -4.02
C SER A 284 1.67 -9.70 -2.53
N THR A 285 1.65 -8.69 -1.65
CA THR A 285 1.76 -8.91 -0.19
C THR A 285 0.55 -9.62 0.41
N GLY A 286 -0.58 -9.65 -0.29
CA GLY A 286 -1.85 -10.10 0.26
C GLY A 286 -2.45 -9.14 1.30
N LEU A 287 -1.86 -7.97 1.53
CA LEU A 287 -2.36 -6.93 2.43
C LEU A 287 -3.15 -5.82 1.71
N TRP A 288 -3.11 -5.79 0.39
CA TRP A 288 -3.64 -4.71 -0.44
C TRP A 288 -4.83 -5.15 -1.31
N GLU A 289 -5.82 -4.26 -1.47
CA GLU A 289 -6.98 -4.45 -2.34
C GLU A 289 -6.74 -3.87 -3.73
N SER A 290 -7.36 -4.47 -4.76
CA SER A 290 -7.24 -3.99 -6.14
C SER A 290 -7.79 -2.58 -6.35
N VAL A 291 -8.81 -2.18 -5.57
CA VAL A 291 -9.43 -0.85 -5.62
C VAL A 291 -8.62 0.26 -4.95
N GLY A 292 -7.49 -0.08 -4.30
CA GLY A 292 -6.65 0.83 -3.53
C GLY A 292 -6.98 0.80 -2.03
N GLY A 293 -5.95 0.58 -1.21
CA GLY A 293 -6.04 0.50 0.25
C GLY A 293 -5.85 -0.91 0.82
N LEU A 294 -6.04 -1.02 2.13
CA LEU A 294 -5.82 -2.26 2.88
C LEU A 294 -6.96 -3.27 2.63
N GLN A 295 -6.60 -4.56 2.60
CA GLN A 295 -7.59 -5.64 2.67
C GLN A 295 -8.53 -5.47 3.85
N ARG A 296 -9.82 -5.77 3.64
CA ARG A 296 -10.87 -5.55 4.65
C ARG A 296 -10.51 -6.15 6.01
N GLU A 297 -9.95 -7.36 6.03
CA GLU A 297 -9.55 -8.00 7.28
C GLU A 297 -8.30 -7.37 7.91
N ALA A 298 -7.31 -6.95 7.11
CA ALA A 298 -6.15 -6.20 7.58
C ALA A 298 -6.57 -4.87 8.19
N ALA A 299 -7.40 -4.09 7.49
CA ALA A 299 -7.97 -2.84 7.98
C ALA A 299 -8.76 -3.03 9.29
N ARG A 300 -9.55 -4.11 9.39
CA ARG A 300 -10.29 -4.45 10.63
C ARG A 300 -9.35 -4.74 11.80
N LEU A 301 -8.24 -5.45 11.56
CA LEU A 301 -7.25 -5.75 12.60
C LEU A 301 -6.50 -4.48 13.05
N LEU A 302 -6.17 -3.59 12.12
CA LEU A 302 -5.48 -2.31 12.35
C LEU A 302 -6.36 -1.24 13.03
N ARG A 303 -7.67 -1.45 13.16
CA ARG A 303 -8.51 -0.63 14.04
C ARG A 303 -8.16 -0.81 15.52
N LYS A 304 -7.64 -1.97 15.91
CA LYS A 304 -7.22 -2.23 17.29
C LYS A 304 -5.94 -1.44 17.59
N PRO A 305 -5.90 -0.63 18.67
CA PRO A 305 -4.74 0.23 18.98
C PRO A 305 -3.41 -0.51 19.04
N LEU A 306 -3.36 -1.64 19.75
CA LEU A 306 -2.14 -2.45 19.87
C LEU A 306 -1.62 -2.93 18.50
N THR A 307 -2.48 -3.56 17.70
CA THR A 307 -2.10 -4.04 16.36
C THR A 307 -1.59 -2.90 15.47
N ARG A 308 -2.21 -1.72 15.58
CA ARG A 308 -1.81 -0.53 14.82
C ARG A 308 -0.43 -0.03 15.26
N ALA A 309 -0.22 0.10 16.56
CA ALA A 309 1.07 0.50 17.13
C ALA A 309 2.20 -0.46 16.72
N GLU A 310 1.96 -1.77 16.78
CA GLU A 310 2.92 -2.79 16.33
C GLU A 310 3.20 -2.70 14.83
N ALA A 311 2.17 -2.54 14.00
CA ALA A 311 2.35 -2.41 12.56
C ALA A 311 3.18 -1.17 12.20
N ILE A 312 2.90 -0.03 12.82
CA ILE A 312 3.65 1.22 12.62
C ILE A 312 5.09 1.04 13.10
N GLY A 313 5.28 0.57 14.33
CA GLY A 313 6.61 0.35 14.91
C GLY A 313 7.45 -0.60 14.06
N LEU A 314 6.87 -1.69 13.57
CA LEU A 314 7.53 -2.67 12.71
C LEU A 314 7.95 -2.07 11.36
N LEU A 315 7.06 -1.32 10.70
CA LEU A 315 7.36 -0.68 9.41
C LEU A 315 8.47 0.37 9.57
N CYS A 316 8.37 1.21 10.61
CA CYS A 316 9.35 2.26 10.90
C CYS A 316 10.72 1.67 11.26
N SER A 317 10.76 0.68 12.15
CA SER A 317 12.00 0.07 12.62
C SER A 317 12.67 -0.81 11.57
N SER A 318 11.91 -1.45 10.67
CA SER A 318 12.47 -2.40 9.70
C SER A 318 12.88 -1.74 8.39
N TYR A 319 12.15 -0.73 7.92
CA TYR A 319 12.29 -0.24 6.54
C TYR A 319 12.55 1.25 6.40
N LEU A 320 12.45 2.03 7.49
CA LEU A 320 12.46 3.49 7.47
C LEU A 320 13.38 4.10 8.55
N GLN A 321 14.48 3.42 8.88
CA GLN A 321 15.40 3.84 9.94
C GLN A 321 16.16 5.15 9.63
N ASP A 322 16.33 5.46 8.35
CA ASP A 322 17.07 6.62 7.82
C ASP A 322 16.14 7.75 7.33
N VAL A 323 14.84 7.63 7.56
CA VAL A 323 13.83 8.62 7.19
C VAL A 323 13.49 9.49 8.41
N ASP A 324 13.15 10.77 8.18
CA ASP A 324 12.52 11.59 9.21
C ASP A 324 11.12 11.03 9.52
N GLN A 325 11.04 10.22 10.57
CA GLN A 325 9.81 9.52 10.93
C GLN A 325 8.76 10.47 11.49
N GLU A 326 9.14 11.59 12.10
CA GLU A 326 8.20 12.55 12.67
C GLU A 326 7.44 13.26 11.55
N GLU A 327 8.17 13.80 10.57
CA GLU A 327 7.59 14.43 9.39
C GLU A 327 6.74 13.44 8.58
N LEU A 328 7.27 12.22 8.35
CA LEU A 328 6.55 11.18 7.61
C LEU A 328 5.22 10.83 8.28
N LEU A 329 5.25 10.54 9.59
CA LEU A 329 4.06 10.12 10.34
C LEU A 329 3.01 11.22 10.37
N GLU A 330 3.41 12.48 10.53
CA GLU A 330 2.48 13.61 10.42
C GLU A 330 1.79 13.64 9.04
N ARG A 331 2.58 13.51 7.97
CA ARG A 331 2.07 13.61 6.60
C ARG A 331 1.14 12.47 6.19
N VAL A 332 1.29 11.30 6.79
CA VAL A 332 0.37 10.16 6.56
C VAL A 332 -0.81 10.13 7.54
N GLY A 333 -0.99 11.15 8.39
CA GLY A 333 -2.11 11.20 9.34
C GLY A 333 -1.93 10.30 10.56
N LEU A 334 -0.68 9.97 10.91
CA LEU A 334 -0.26 9.18 12.06
C LEU A 334 0.57 10.01 13.05
N ALA A 335 0.36 11.32 13.10
CA ALA A 335 1.01 12.21 14.06
C ALA A 335 0.87 11.67 15.50
N GLY A 336 1.94 11.78 16.28
CA GLY A 336 2.00 11.28 17.66
C GLY A 336 2.47 9.83 17.81
N TYR A 337 2.46 9.00 16.75
CA TYR A 337 3.00 7.62 16.83
C TYR A 337 4.54 7.55 16.88
N GLY A 338 5.25 8.66 16.67
CA GLY A 338 6.72 8.73 16.73
C GLY A 338 7.31 8.79 18.15
N ASN A 339 6.46 8.85 19.18
CA ASN A 339 6.85 8.83 20.59
C ASN A 339 5.80 8.08 21.42
N ALA A 340 6.06 7.85 22.70
CA ALA A 340 5.11 7.19 23.62
C ALA A 340 4.26 8.15 24.45
N SER A 341 4.56 9.45 24.44
CA SER A 341 3.96 10.45 25.33
C SER A 341 2.53 10.82 24.92
N GLY A 342 2.24 10.78 23.61
CA GLY A 342 0.99 11.22 22.99
C GLY A 342 0.84 12.75 22.97
N ALA A 343 0.09 13.26 22.00
CA ALA A 343 -0.30 14.67 21.95
C ALA A 343 -1.43 14.91 22.97
N THR A 344 -1.20 15.82 23.90
CA THR A 344 -2.31 16.43 24.66
C THR A 344 -2.84 17.59 23.83
N ASP A 345 -4.15 17.65 23.58
CA ASP A 345 -4.80 18.80 22.93
C ASP A 345 -4.28 20.11 23.58
N GLY A 346 -3.34 20.79 22.90
CA GLY A 346 -2.60 21.91 23.46
C GLY A 346 -1.16 22.11 23.00
N GLU A 347 -0.52 21.12 22.38
CA GLU A 347 0.80 21.30 21.73
C GLU A 347 0.65 21.40 20.20
N ALA A 348 -0.12 22.40 19.76
CA ALA A 348 0.10 22.97 18.42
C ALA A 348 1.38 23.79 18.50
N GLY A 349 2.37 23.43 17.68
CA GLY A 349 3.75 23.87 17.77
C GLY A 349 3.95 25.37 18.02
N GLU A 350 4.83 25.69 18.98
CA GLU A 350 5.60 26.92 18.92
C GLU A 350 6.68 26.73 17.85
N GLY A 351 6.28 26.86 16.59
CA GLY A 351 7.22 27.02 15.49
C GLY A 351 8.01 28.31 15.69
N GLU A 352 9.32 28.15 15.84
CA GLU A 352 10.29 29.24 15.92
C GLU A 352 10.29 30.02 14.60
N ASN A 353 9.53 31.11 14.54
CA ASN A 353 9.76 32.16 13.57
C ASN A 353 10.64 33.24 14.23
N GLU A 354 11.95 33.15 14.01
CA GLU A 354 12.87 34.24 14.30
C GLU A 354 12.73 35.34 13.25
N GLU A 355 12.23 36.52 13.67
CA GLU A 355 12.79 37.83 13.29
C GLU A 355 12.23 38.96 14.20
N ARG A 356 13.02 39.29 15.25
CA ARG A 356 13.34 40.59 15.94
C ARG A 356 12.28 41.73 16.12
N PRO A 357 12.52 42.72 17.01
CA PRO A 357 12.82 42.67 18.45
C PRO A 357 11.94 43.64 19.30
N SER A 358 12.11 43.57 20.62
CA SER A 358 11.76 44.59 21.64
C SER A 358 10.31 44.68 22.14
N GLY A 359 10.15 44.47 23.46
CA GLY A 359 9.02 45.01 24.23
C GLY A 359 8.40 44.02 25.21
N ARG A 360 8.96 43.93 26.42
CA ARG A 360 8.31 43.44 27.66
C ARG A 360 7.53 42.12 27.54
N ARG A 361 8.22 40.98 27.73
CA ARG A 361 7.53 39.69 27.94
C ARG A 361 6.88 39.68 29.32
N GLU A 362 5.56 39.84 29.37
CA GLU A 362 4.78 39.37 30.51
C GLU A 362 5.03 37.87 30.66
N ARG A 363 5.45 37.46 31.85
CA ARG A 363 5.65 36.06 32.19
C ARG A 363 4.27 35.40 32.17
N ARG A 364 3.89 34.81 31.04
CA ARG A 364 2.70 33.97 30.92
C ARG A 364 2.89 32.81 31.90
N GLN A 365 2.17 32.84 33.02
CA GLN A 365 2.05 31.65 33.85
C GLN A 365 1.31 30.62 33.01
N VAL A 366 2.04 29.63 32.52
CA VAL A 366 1.45 28.41 31.97
C VAL A 366 0.97 27.59 33.18
N SER A 367 -0.15 27.99 33.77
CA SER A 367 -0.93 27.11 34.64
C SER A 367 -1.80 26.23 33.75
N GLY A 368 -1.17 25.39 32.94
CA GLY A 368 -1.86 24.35 32.19
C GLY A 368 -2.10 23.19 33.13
N SER A 369 -3.23 23.19 33.85
CA SER A 369 -3.77 21.95 34.38
C SER A 369 -4.08 21.04 33.18
N ARG A 370 -3.16 20.13 32.87
CA ARG A 370 -3.29 19.13 31.80
C ARG A 370 -4.51 18.29 32.12
N ALA A 371 -5.62 18.53 31.41
CA ALA A 371 -6.87 17.83 31.64
C ALA A 371 -6.64 16.32 31.53
N GLY A 372 -6.96 15.57 32.58
CA GLY A 372 -6.89 14.09 32.59
C GLY A 372 -5.66 13.45 33.21
N ARG A 373 -4.78 14.19 33.92
CA ARG A 373 -3.68 13.59 34.71
C ARG A 373 -3.87 13.82 36.21
N ASP A 374 -3.93 12.77 37.01
CA ASP A 374 -4.00 12.84 38.46
C ASP A 374 -2.59 13.04 39.05
N PRO A 375 -2.25 14.24 39.56
CA PRO A 375 -0.93 14.50 40.13
C PRO A 375 -0.63 13.62 41.35
N ARG A 376 -1.64 13.02 41.99
CA ARG A 376 -1.45 12.12 43.14
C ARG A 376 -0.79 10.82 42.72
N LEU A 377 -1.17 10.25 41.57
CA LEU A 377 -0.57 9.02 41.04
C LEU A 377 0.91 9.24 40.69
N ALA A 378 1.22 10.42 40.13
CA ALA A 378 2.60 10.81 39.82
C ALA A 378 3.46 10.93 41.09
N GLU A 379 2.93 11.46 42.18
CA GLU A 379 3.65 11.53 43.46
C GLU A 379 3.76 10.15 44.12
N GLU A 380 2.70 9.34 44.02
CA GLU A 380 2.63 7.98 44.56
C GLU A 380 3.70 7.07 43.94
N VAL A 381 3.81 7.02 42.61
CA VAL A 381 4.83 6.20 41.94
C VAL A 381 6.25 6.67 42.28
N LYS A 382 6.48 7.99 42.39
CA LYS A 382 7.80 8.52 42.76
C LYS A 382 8.17 8.16 44.19
N SER A 383 7.22 8.27 45.11
CA SER A 383 7.39 7.92 46.52
C SER A 383 7.61 6.42 46.70
N LEU A 384 6.89 5.57 45.97
CA LEU A 384 7.00 4.11 46.03
C LEU A 384 8.43 3.61 45.69
N TYR A 385 9.13 4.32 44.82
CA TYR A 385 10.52 4.05 44.45
C TYR A 385 11.52 5.00 45.12
N GLN A 386 11.08 5.86 46.05
CA GLN A 386 11.93 6.83 46.75
C GLN A 386 12.74 7.72 45.79
N HIS A 387 12.14 8.10 44.66
CA HIS A 387 12.78 8.80 43.54
C HIS A 387 13.95 8.06 42.87
N GLN A 388 14.06 6.75 43.05
CA GLN A 388 15.00 5.92 42.30
C GLN A 388 14.43 5.65 40.90
N CYS A 389 15.25 5.86 39.87
CA CYS A 389 14.88 5.52 38.50
C CYS A 389 14.75 3.99 38.35
N GLN A 390 13.60 3.52 37.86
CA GLN A 390 13.34 2.10 37.67
C GLN A 390 14.20 1.46 36.58
N ILE A 391 14.72 2.26 35.63
CA ILE A 391 15.55 1.78 34.52
C ILE A 391 17.03 1.70 34.92
N CYS A 392 17.64 2.82 35.32
CA CYS A 392 19.08 2.86 35.59
C CYS A 392 19.43 2.63 37.07
N GLY A 393 18.49 2.87 37.99
CA GLY A 393 18.71 2.81 39.43
C GLY A 393 19.33 4.07 40.05
N GLU A 394 19.59 5.10 39.23
CA GLU A 394 20.09 6.39 39.70
C GLU A 394 19.01 7.10 40.53
N ARG A 395 19.43 7.76 41.61
CA ARG A 395 18.56 8.53 42.48
C ARG A 395 19.09 9.96 42.53
N LEU A 396 18.57 10.83 41.68
CA LEU A 396 19.13 12.15 41.46
C LEU A 396 18.95 13.05 42.69
N GLU A 397 20.05 13.38 43.36
CA GLU A 397 20.06 14.30 44.49
C GLU A 397 19.85 15.75 44.04
N THR A 398 19.07 16.48 44.82
CA THR A 398 18.93 17.94 44.75
C THR A 398 19.33 18.52 46.10
N ARG A 399 19.43 19.85 46.21
CA ARG A 399 19.91 20.53 47.42
C ARG A 399 19.26 20.05 48.73
N PHE A 400 17.98 19.68 48.69
CA PHE A 400 17.21 19.27 49.89
C PHE A 400 16.28 18.06 49.66
N SER A 401 16.35 17.39 48.50
CA SER A 401 15.46 16.27 48.15
C SER A 401 16.05 15.46 46.99
N HIS A 402 15.23 14.66 46.31
CA HIS A 402 15.58 13.94 45.09
C HIS A 402 14.64 14.32 43.96
N TYR A 403 15.08 14.13 42.71
CA TYR A 403 14.27 14.43 41.53
C TYR A 403 14.02 13.17 40.69
N SER A 404 12.75 12.97 40.32
CA SER A 404 12.33 11.97 39.36
C SER A 404 11.06 12.43 38.64
N GLU A 405 10.79 11.79 37.51
CA GLU A 405 9.65 12.03 36.64
C GLU A 405 8.76 10.78 36.65
N ALA A 406 7.45 11.00 36.56
CA ALA A 406 6.47 9.94 36.40
C ALA A 406 6.18 9.86 34.90
N ALA A 407 6.59 8.76 34.28
CA ALA A 407 6.45 8.51 32.85
C ALA A 407 5.30 7.53 32.61
N HIS A 408 4.33 7.89 31.79
CA HIS A 408 3.31 6.93 31.36
C HIS A 408 3.94 5.90 30.42
N ILE A 409 3.59 4.62 30.58
CA ILE A 409 4.10 3.55 29.70
C ILE A 409 3.40 3.65 28.33
N GLN A 410 2.08 3.76 28.35
CA GLN A 410 1.25 4.14 27.23
C GLN A 410 0.70 5.55 27.48
N GLY A 411 1.06 6.54 26.65
CA GLY A 411 0.63 7.92 26.82
C GLY A 411 -0.88 8.08 26.94
N VAL A 412 -1.33 8.96 27.83
CA VAL A 412 -2.77 9.20 28.08
C VAL A 412 -3.46 10.02 26.99
N GLY A 413 -2.69 10.74 26.18
CA GLY A 413 -3.20 11.56 25.09
C GLY A 413 -3.39 10.77 23.78
N SER A 414 -4.10 11.38 22.84
CA SER A 414 -4.21 10.87 21.47
C SER A 414 -2.82 10.80 20.83
N PRO A 415 -2.49 9.77 20.03
CA PRO A 415 -3.34 8.69 19.53
C PRO A 415 -3.22 7.38 20.35
N HIS A 416 -2.70 7.45 21.58
CA HIS A 416 -2.41 6.28 22.40
C HIS A 416 -3.56 5.94 23.36
N ASP A 417 -4.21 6.96 23.92
CA ASP A 417 -5.39 6.83 24.80
C ASP A 417 -5.17 5.83 25.95
N GLY A 418 -3.98 5.86 26.56
CA GLY A 418 -3.61 5.02 27.69
C GLY A 418 -4.35 5.42 28.99
N PRO A 419 -4.51 4.49 29.93
CA PRO A 419 -5.18 4.78 31.20
C PRO A 419 -4.30 5.67 32.09
N ASP A 420 -4.90 6.65 32.77
CA ASP A 420 -4.23 7.41 33.82
C ASP A 420 -4.30 6.67 35.17
N ASP A 421 -3.56 5.56 35.25
CA ASP A 421 -3.53 4.66 36.40
C ASP A 421 -2.09 4.42 36.88
N LEU A 422 -1.92 4.11 38.17
CA LEU A 422 -0.62 3.80 38.76
C LEU A 422 0.11 2.68 38.00
N SER A 423 -0.64 1.66 37.54
CA SER A 423 -0.09 0.51 36.79
C SER A 423 0.48 0.89 35.42
N ASN A 424 0.16 2.08 34.90
CA ASN A 424 0.67 2.61 33.63
C ASN A 424 1.76 3.68 33.86
N LEU A 425 2.37 3.75 35.04
CA LEU A 425 3.42 4.73 35.35
C LEU A 425 4.76 4.07 35.67
N LEU A 426 5.85 4.77 35.38
CA LEU A 426 7.20 4.45 35.83
C LEU A 426 7.83 5.67 36.52
N CYS A 427 8.57 5.44 37.60
CA CYS A 427 9.44 6.45 38.21
C CYS A 427 10.80 6.44 37.49
N LEU A 428 11.09 7.47 36.69
CA LEU A 428 12.29 7.56 35.86
C LEU A 428 13.12 8.83 36.18
N CYS A 429 14.42 8.78 35.89
CA CYS A 429 15.22 10.00 35.79
C CYS A 429 15.02 10.66 34.40
N PRO A 430 15.33 11.96 34.23
CA PRO A 430 15.10 12.67 32.97
C PRO A 430 15.72 12.00 31.74
N ASN A 431 16.94 11.49 31.88
CA ASN A 431 17.65 10.83 30.77
C ASN A 431 16.93 9.55 30.32
N CYS A 432 16.47 8.73 31.27
CA CYS A 432 15.76 7.50 30.95
C CYS A 432 14.34 7.77 30.47
N HIS A 433 13.67 8.80 31.00
CA HIS A 433 12.34 9.20 30.55
C HIS A 433 12.37 9.63 29.09
N VAL A 434 13.28 10.53 28.69
CA VAL A 434 13.42 10.93 27.29
C VAL A 434 13.72 9.75 26.37
N GLN A 435 14.61 8.83 26.78
CA GLN A 435 14.91 7.63 25.98
C GLN A 435 13.73 6.66 25.87
N PHE A 436 12.89 6.57 26.90
CA PHE A 436 11.71 5.72 26.91
C PHE A 436 10.59 6.32 26.04
N ASP A 437 10.35 7.63 26.18
CA ASP A 437 9.35 8.38 25.41
C ASP A 437 9.70 8.44 23.92
N LYS A 438 10.99 8.60 23.59
CA LYS A 438 11.49 8.57 22.20
C LYS A 438 11.75 7.15 21.68
N LEU A 439 11.11 6.13 22.29
CA LEU A 439 11.10 4.73 21.83
C LEU A 439 12.49 4.07 21.68
N PHE A 440 13.52 4.62 22.34
CA PHE A 440 14.88 4.06 22.30
C PHE A 440 15.05 2.90 23.28
N LEU A 441 14.36 2.94 24.42
CA LEU A 441 14.33 1.88 25.42
C LEU A 441 12.96 1.25 25.46
N PHE A 442 12.89 -0.08 25.54
CA PHE A 442 11.65 -0.84 25.76
C PHE A 442 11.85 -1.90 26.85
N ILE A 443 10.75 -2.46 27.36
CA ILE A 443 10.76 -3.53 28.36
C ILE A 443 10.32 -4.85 27.69
N ASP A 444 11.16 -5.89 27.78
CA ASP A 444 10.85 -7.24 27.26
C ASP A 444 9.90 -8.03 28.18
N GLU A 445 9.49 -9.22 27.72
CA GLU A 445 8.61 -10.15 28.41
C GLU A 445 9.17 -10.62 29.76
N GLU A 446 10.49 -10.66 29.90
CA GLU A 446 11.19 -10.99 31.13
C GLU A 446 11.46 -9.78 32.04
N TRP A 447 10.85 -8.62 31.74
CA TRP A 447 11.00 -7.36 32.48
C TRP A 447 12.42 -6.78 32.45
N ASN A 448 13.16 -7.03 31.39
CA ASN A 448 14.43 -6.38 31.11
C ASN A 448 14.25 -5.17 30.21
N VAL A 449 14.99 -4.12 30.52
CA VAL A 449 15.12 -2.94 29.67
C VAL A 449 16.14 -3.23 28.57
N ARG A 450 15.74 -2.97 27.33
CA ARG A 450 16.55 -3.20 26.13
C ARG A 450 16.52 -1.99 25.22
N LYS A 451 17.50 -1.91 24.32
CA LYS A 451 17.53 -0.91 23.25
C LYS A 451 16.69 -1.38 22.06
N SER A 452 15.79 -0.54 21.57
CA SER A 452 14.92 -0.87 20.42
C SER A 452 15.71 -1.06 19.13
N ARG A 453 16.86 -0.41 18.96
CA ARG A 453 17.68 -0.53 17.75
C ARG A 453 18.26 -1.92 17.52
N ASP A 454 18.80 -2.55 18.56
CA ASP A 454 19.62 -3.77 18.45
C ASP A 454 19.24 -4.87 19.46
N GLY A 455 18.18 -4.67 20.26
CA GLY A 455 17.73 -5.64 21.27
C GLY A 455 18.71 -5.80 22.45
N LYS A 456 19.76 -4.98 22.52
CA LYS A 456 20.82 -5.13 23.53
C LYS A 456 20.26 -4.90 24.92
N PHE A 457 20.51 -5.85 25.81
CA PHE A 457 20.21 -5.75 27.23
C PHE A 457 20.89 -4.52 27.86
N VAL A 458 20.11 -3.76 28.62
CA VAL A 458 20.58 -2.61 29.41
C VAL A 458 20.62 -2.98 30.88
N LYS A 459 19.47 -3.34 31.46
CA LYS A 459 19.32 -3.71 32.88
C LYS A 459 17.98 -4.41 33.11
N ALA A 460 17.85 -5.20 34.17
CA ALA A 460 16.53 -5.62 34.66
C ALA A 460 15.77 -4.41 35.22
N LEU A 461 14.48 -4.29 34.90
CA LEU A 461 13.63 -3.23 35.43
C LEU A 461 13.51 -3.38 36.96
N ILE A 462 13.75 -2.29 37.70
CA ILE A 462 13.58 -2.29 39.14
C ILE A 462 12.07 -2.24 39.43
N ARG A 463 11.58 -3.29 40.10
CA ARG A 463 10.17 -3.50 40.41
C ARG A 463 9.95 -3.60 41.92
N SER A 464 8.82 -3.09 42.37
CA SER A 464 8.36 -3.20 43.77
C SER A 464 7.16 -4.15 43.82
N PRO A 465 7.04 -5.04 44.83
CA PRO A 465 5.83 -5.85 45.02
C PRO A 465 4.54 -5.03 45.18
N GLY A 466 4.66 -3.78 45.65
CA GLY A 466 3.53 -2.85 45.76
C GLY A 466 3.15 -2.13 44.46
N HIS A 467 3.88 -2.38 43.36
CA HIS A 467 3.65 -1.77 42.07
C HIS A 467 3.28 -2.81 41.01
N ALA A 468 1.98 -3.01 40.79
CA ALA A 468 1.48 -3.90 39.76
C ALA A 468 1.44 -3.19 38.40
N ILE A 469 2.56 -3.18 37.68
CA ILE A 469 2.67 -2.61 36.32
C ILE A 469 1.78 -3.42 35.35
N ASP A 470 0.98 -2.75 34.55
CA ASP A 470 0.12 -3.38 33.54
C ASP A 470 0.93 -3.82 32.32
N GLU A 471 1.02 -5.14 32.15
CA GLU A 471 1.74 -5.76 31.04
C GLU A 471 1.18 -5.36 29.67
N LYS A 472 -0.10 -4.99 29.56
CA LYS A 472 -0.68 -4.54 28.28
C LYS A 472 -0.15 -3.18 27.84
N CYS A 473 0.10 -2.27 28.79
CA CYS A 473 0.72 -0.98 28.50
C CYS A 473 2.17 -1.20 28.04
N VAL A 474 2.88 -2.14 28.67
CA VAL A 474 4.23 -2.54 28.28
C VAL A 474 4.25 -3.18 26.88
N GLU A 475 3.32 -4.09 26.58
CA GLU A 475 3.19 -4.70 25.25
C GLU A 475 2.93 -3.63 24.17
N TYR A 476 2.06 -2.65 24.46
CA TYR A 476 1.77 -1.54 23.56
C TYR A 476 3.02 -0.70 23.26
N HIS A 477 3.74 -0.27 24.31
CA HIS A 477 4.99 0.50 24.18
C HIS A 477 6.06 -0.27 23.40
N ARG A 478 6.24 -1.57 23.72
CA ARG A 478 7.14 -2.47 23.01
C ARG A 478 6.76 -2.61 21.53
N GLY A 479 5.46 -2.61 21.22
CA GLY A 479 4.93 -2.59 19.86
C GLY A 479 5.33 -1.32 19.09
N LEU A 480 5.21 -0.14 19.70
CA LEU A 480 5.67 1.13 19.11
C LEU A 480 7.18 1.12 18.82
N CYS A 481 7.97 0.45 19.68
CA CYS A 481 9.41 0.28 19.48
C CYS A 481 9.76 -0.70 18.33
N GLY A 482 8.75 -1.30 17.67
CA GLY A 482 8.95 -2.31 16.63
C GLY A 482 9.50 -3.64 17.18
N ARG A 483 9.29 -3.92 18.47
CA ARG A 483 9.83 -5.10 19.19
C ARG A 483 8.75 -6.01 19.75
N GLY A 484 7.56 -6.00 19.14
CA GLY A 484 6.49 -6.95 19.47
C GLY A 484 6.90 -8.39 19.17
N ALA A 485 6.07 -9.35 19.59
CA ALA A 485 6.35 -10.80 19.49
C ALA A 485 6.59 -11.34 18.06
N TYR A 486 6.33 -10.53 17.03
CA TYR A 486 6.47 -10.86 15.61
C TYR A 486 7.56 -10.06 14.90
N SER A 487 8.35 -9.27 15.63
CA SER A 487 9.53 -8.60 15.08
C SER A 487 10.49 -9.66 14.54
N ILE A 488 10.95 -9.49 13.30
CA ILE A 488 12.05 -10.30 12.79
C ILE A 488 13.32 -9.82 13.47
N ASP A 489 14.09 -10.74 14.04
CA ASP A 489 15.43 -10.42 14.52
C ASP A 489 16.29 -10.03 13.32
N LEU A 490 16.49 -8.72 13.15
CA LEU A 490 17.53 -8.16 12.29
C LEU A 490 18.88 -8.51 12.93
N ASN A 491 19.38 -9.70 12.63
CA ASN A 491 20.74 -10.13 12.96
C ASN A 491 21.78 -9.45 12.06
#